data_AF-A0A9D9SVG9-F1
#
_entry.id   AF-A0A9D9SVG9-F1
#
_cell.length_a   1.000
_cell.length_b   1.000
_cell.length_c   1.000
_cell.angle_alpha   90.00
_cell.angle_beta   90.00
_cell.angle_gamma   90.00
#
_symmetry.space_group_name_H-M   'P 1'
#
loop_
_entity.id
_entity.type
_entity.pdbx_description
1 polymer ?
#
loop_
_entity_poly.entity_id
_entity_poly.type
_entity_poly.pdbx_seq_one_letter_code
_entity_poly.pdbx_strand_id
1 'polypeptide(L)'
;MSVQPETTGRKRRKGTFPPGTSGNPKGRPKGSRHVLSEAYIGDLHALWLEGGLKAARRVMNEQPAEFVRAVGKLVPQQFGMADQDKPDFRRVWEHLATVALASVAREQQAIPLIASEVVAHD
;
A
#
# COMPACT_ATOMS: atom_id res chain seq x y z
N MET A 1 9.81 43.81 43.27
CA MET A 1 11.12 43.24 42.90
C MET A 1 10.91 42.41 41.65
N SER A 2 11.41 42.85 40.49
CA SER A 2 11.33 42.06 39.25
C SER A 2 12.72 41.52 38.95
N VAL A 3 12.88 40.21 39.05
CA VAL A 3 14.12 39.49 38.76
C VAL A 3 14.19 39.31 37.25
N GLN A 4 15.14 39.96 36.59
CA GLN A 4 15.38 39.71 35.18
C GLN A 4 16.07 38.35 35.00
N PRO A 5 15.76 37.58 33.94
CA PRO A 5 16.42 36.30 33.72
C PRO A 5 17.87 36.53 33.30
N GLU A 6 18.77 35.88 34.01
CA GLU A 6 20.20 35.79 33.72
C GLU A 6 20.39 35.28 32.28
N THR A 7 20.77 36.14 31.33
CA THR A 7 21.17 35.66 30.00
C THR A 7 22.44 34.86 30.17
N THR A 8 22.41 33.55 29.88
CA THR A 8 23.56 32.67 30.05
C THR A 8 24.71 33.16 29.17
N GLY A 9 25.64 33.90 29.79
CA GLY A 9 26.86 34.43 29.19
C GLY A 9 27.84 33.31 28.89
N ARG A 10 27.51 32.41 27.97
CA ARG A 10 28.46 31.43 27.47
C ARG A 10 29.36 32.14 26.47
N LYS A 11 30.55 32.53 26.92
CA LYS A 11 31.69 32.94 26.09
C LYS A 11 31.70 32.03 24.85
N ARG A 12 31.30 32.54 23.68
CA ARG A 12 31.11 31.73 22.48
C ARG A 12 32.43 31.05 22.16
N ARG A 13 32.54 29.75 22.42
CA ARG A 13 33.72 28.97 22.04
C ARG A 13 33.82 29.06 20.52
N LYS A 14 35.01 29.38 19.98
CA LYS A 14 35.28 29.25 18.54
C LYS A 14 34.83 27.85 18.12
N GLY A 15 33.79 27.76 17.29
CA GLY A 15 33.18 26.49 16.84
C GLY A 15 31.68 26.31 17.11
N THR A 16 31.00 27.23 17.80
CA THR A 16 29.52 27.18 17.91
C THR A 16 28.87 27.94 16.75
N PHE A 17 27.91 27.32 16.06
CA PHE A 17 27.19 27.98 14.96
C PHE A 17 26.39 29.19 15.45
N PRO A 18 26.32 30.29 14.68
CA PRO A 18 25.47 31.43 15.00
C PRO A 18 23.99 31.01 15.15
N PRO A 19 23.19 31.68 16.01
CA PRO A 19 21.75 31.51 16.04
C PRO A 19 21.15 31.63 14.63
N GLY A 20 20.30 30.67 14.24
CA GLY A 20 19.71 30.60 12.90
C GLY A 20 20.62 30.01 11.82
N THR A 21 21.86 29.63 12.13
CA THR A 21 22.78 28.99 11.18
C THR A 21 22.93 27.50 11.50
N SER A 22 22.59 26.64 10.53
CA SER A 22 22.88 25.21 10.61
C SER A 22 24.34 24.95 10.22
N GLY A 23 25.02 24.09 10.97
CA GLY A 23 26.35 23.58 10.60
C GLY A 23 26.36 22.62 9.41
N ASN A 24 25.17 22.18 9.00
CA ASN A 24 24.97 21.40 7.80
C ASN A 24 23.81 22.03 7.00
N PRO A 25 24.07 23.11 6.24
CA PRO A 25 23.03 23.82 5.48
C PRO A 25 22.43 22.96 4.36
N LYS A 26 23.12 21.91 3.90
CA LYS A 26 22.63 20.97 2.88
C LYS A 26 21.92 19.74 3.46
N GLY A 27 21.85 19.61 4.78
CA GLY A 27 21.25 18.45 5.46
C GLY A 27 22.07 17.16 5.28
N ARG A 28 21.56 16.05 5.84
CA ARG A 28 22.21 14.75 5.71
C ARG A 28 22.17 14.32 4.23
N PRO A 29 23.30 13.95 3.60
CA PRO A 29 23.28 13.44 2.24
C PRO A 29 22.43 12.17 2.16
N LYS A 30 21.73 11.98 1.04
CA LYS A 30 20.94 10.77 0.77
C LYS A 30 21.86 9.55 0.90
N GLY A 31 21.53 8.64 1.82
CA GLY A 31 22.29 7.40 2.01
C GLY A 31 22.04 6.40 0.87
N SER A 32 22.97 5.46 0.66
CA SER A 32 22.85 4.39 -0.36
C SER A 32 21.50 3.67 -0.35
N ARG A 33 20.95 3.38 0.84
CA ARG A 33 19.62 2.76 0.98
C ARG A 33 18.50 3.60 0.36
N HIS A 34 18.53 4.91 0.57
CA HIS A 34 17.48 5.79 0.06
C HIS A 34 17.56 5.89 -1.47
N VAL A 35 18.77 6.00 -2.03
CA VAL A 35 18.99 5.99 -3.48
C VAL A 35 18.51 4.67 -4.09
N LEU A 36 18.83 3.54 -3.46
CA LEU A 36 18.37 2.23 -3.90
C LEU A 36 16.84 2.13 -3.87
N SER A 37 16.19 2.61 -2.80
CA SER A 37 14.73 2.60 -2.70
C SER A 37 14.06 3.46 -3.78
N GLU A 38 14.61 4.63 -4.08
CA GLU A 38 14.09 5.50 -5.15
C GLU A 38 14.20 4.84 -6.52
N ALA A 39 15.37 4.25 -6.84
CA ALA A 39 15.58 3.52 -8.10
C ALA A 39 14.63 2.33 -8.21
N TYR A 40 14.52 1.51 -7.16
CA TYR A 40 13.65 0.34 -7.11
C TYR A 40 12.17 0.68 -7.39
N ILE A 41 11.66 1.75 -6.77
CA ILE A 41 10.28 2.19 -6.98
C ILE A 41 10.08 2.69 -8.42
N GLY A 42 11.06 3.41 -8.97
CA GLY A 42 11.04 3.88 -10.35
C GLY A 42 10.98 2.73 -11.36
N ASP A 43 11.85 1.74 -11.20
CA ASP A 43 11.91 0.56 -12.07
C ASP A 43 10.62 -0.26 -11.98
N LEU A 44 10.09 -0.44 -10.76
CA LEU A 44 8.83 -1.17 -10.56
C LEU A 44 7.65 -0.45 -11.22
N HIS A 45 7.62 0.89 -11.18
CA HIS A 45 6.60 1.68 -11.85
C HIS A 45 6.71 1.56 -13.38
N ALA A 46 7.92 1.59 -13.94
CA ALA A 46 8.12 1.38 -15.38
C ALA A 46 7.60 0.01 -15.84
N LEU A 47 7.95 -1.06 -15.13
CA LEU A 47 7.44 -2.41 -15.39
C LEU A 47 5.91 -2.49 -15.27
N TRP A 48 5.33 -1.76 -14.31
CA TRP A 48 3.88 -1.69 -14.15
C TRP A 48 3.20 -1.01 -15.34
N LEU A 49 3.77 0.07 -15.87
CA LEU A 49 3.26 0.75 -17.07
C LEU A 49 3.34 -0.14 -18.31
N GLU A 50 4.42 -0.93 -18.43
CA GLU A 50 4.61 -1.84 -19.58
C GLU A 50 3.64 -3.02 -19.59
N GLY A 51 3.39 -3.64 -18.44
CA GLY A 51 2.65 -4.91 -18.40
C GLY A 51 1.91 -5.21 -17.10
N GLY A 52 1.87 -4.27 -16.17
CA GLY A 52 1.29 -4.45 -14.83
C GLY A 52 -0.16 -4.91 -14.86
N LEU A 53 -0.98 -4.36 -15.75
CA LEU A 53 -2.39 -4.78 -15.88
C LEU A 53 -2.53 -6.22 -16.36
N LYS A 54 -1.67 -6.68 -17.28
CA LYS A 54 -1.68 -8.06 -17.77
C LYS A 54 -1.24 -9.02 -16.65
N ALA A 55 -0.22 -8.65 -15.88
CA ALA A 55 0.21 -9.39 -14.70
C ALA A 55 -0.91 -9.46 -13.64
N ALA A 56 -1.57 -8.34 -13.35
CA ALA A 56 -2.68 -8.26 -12.41
C ALA A 56 -3.85 -9.17 -12.82
N ARG A 57 -4.25 -9.14 -14.11
CA ARG A 57 -5.29 -10.05 -14.65
C ARG A 57 -4.89 -11.51 -14.51
N ARG A 58 -3.63 -11.84 -14.77
CA ARG A 58 -3.12 -13.20 -14.60
C ARG A 58 -3.23 -13.65 -13.14
N VAL A 59 -2.80 -12.82 -12.18
CA VAL A 59 -2.94 -13.12 -10.75
C VAL A 59 -4.41 -13.24 -10.35
N MET A 60 -5.28 -12.36 -10.84
CA MET A 60 -6.72 -12.44 -10.60
C MET A 60 -7.32 -13.77 -11.08
N ASN A 61 -6.87 -14.29 -12.22
CA ASN A 61 -7.38 -15.55 -12.79
C ASN A 61 -6.76 -16.80 -12.15
N GLU A 62 -5.45 -16.80 -11.91
CA GLU A 62 -4.72 -17.97 -11.41
C GLU A 62 -4.74 -18.06 -9.87
N GLN A 63 -4.73 -16.91 -9.19
CA GLN A 63 -4.65 -16.78 -7.73
C GLN A 63 -5.57 -15.64 -7.24
N PRO A 64 -6.89 -15.77 -7.46
CA PRO A 64 -7.85 -14.71 -7.13
C PRO A 64 -7.75 -14.26 -5.67
N ALA A 65 -7.41 -15.21 -4.78
CA ALA A 65 -7.32 -14.90 -3.37
C ALA A 65 -6.16 -13.93 -3.03
N GLU A 66 -5.00 -14.15 -3.64
CA GLU A 66 -3.85 -13.27 -3.45
C GLU A 66 -4.07 -11.91 -4.11
N PHE A 67 -4.76 -11.87 -5.26
CA PHE A 67 -5.14 -10.61 -5.91
C PHE A 67 -5.98 -9.73 -4.99
N VAL A 68 -7.07 -10.26 -4.43
CA VAL A 68 -7.95 -9.52 -3.51
C VAL A 68 -7.20 -9.11 -2.24
N ARG A 69 -6.32 -9.97 -1.71
CA ARG A 69 -5.46 -9.62 -0.57
C ARG A 69 -4.53 -8.44 -0.87
N ALA A 70 -3.91 -8.43 -2.06
CA ALA A 70 -3.03 -7.35 -2.49
C ALA A 70 -3.79 -6.02 -2.64
N VAL A 71 -4.98 -6.04 -3.27
CA VAL A 71 -5.86 -4.86 -3.38
C VAL A 71 -6.29 -4.37 -2.01
N GLY A 72 -6.66 -5.28 -1.10
CA GLY A 72 -7.04 -4.93 0.27
C GLY A 72 -5.97 -4.09 0.95
N LYS A 73 -4.69 -4.48 0.90
CA LYS A 73 -3.59 -3.76 1.55
C LYS A 73 -3.42 -2.30 1.10
N LEU A 74 -3.84 -1.97 -0.12
CA LEU A 74 -3.75 -0.60 -0.66
C LEU A 74 -4.80 0.34 -0.05
N VAL A 75 -5.99 -0.18 0.27
CA VAL A 75 -7.15 0.63 0.68
C VAL A 75 -6.89 1.44 1.96
N PRO A 76 -6.48 0.88 3.11
CA PRO A 76 -6.28 1.68 4.32
C PRO A 76 -5.11 2.66 4.24
N GLN A 77 -4.12 2.38 3.38
CA GLN A 77 -3.00 3.30 3.17
C GLN A 77 -3.45 4.59 2.47
N GLN A 78 -4.48 4.54 1.62
CA GLN A 78 -4.99 5.72 0.91
C GLN A 78 -5.84 6.65 1.77
N PHE A 79 -6.44 6.15 2.86
CA PHE A 79 -7.32 6.93 3.74
C PHE A 79 -6.67 7.47 5.01
N GLY A 80 -5.36 7.24 5.20
CA GLY A 80 -4.64 7.73 6.39
C GLY A 80 -5.21 7.23 7.71
N MET A 81 -5.88 6.08 7.71
CA MET A 81 -6.50 5.51 8.91
C MET A 81 -5.41 5.14 9.94
N ALA A 82 -5.65 5.51 11.20
CA ALA A 82 -4.79 5.07 12.30
C ALA A 82 -4.82 3.54 12.39
N ASP A 83 -3.75 2.92 12.93
CA ASP A 83 -3.63 1.46 12.96
C ASP A 83 -4.81 0.76 13.65
N GLN A 84 -5.40 1.40 14.67
CA GLN A 84 -6.59 0.91 15.36
C GLN A 84 -7.89 0.99 14.53
N ASP A 85 -7.93 1.86 13.52
CA ASP A 85 -9.09 2.10 12.66
C ASP A 85 -9.00 1.36 11.32
N LYS A 86 -7.84 0.73 11.05
CA LYS A 86 -7.69 -0.12 9.87
C LYS A 86 -8.67 -1.28 10.00
N PRO A 87 -9.54 -1.51 9.00
CA PRO A 87 -10.46 -2.62 9.06
C PRO A 87 -9.66 -3.91 9.22
N ASP A 88 -10.08 -4.78 10.15
CA ASP A 88 -9.48 -6.09 10.29
C ASP A 88 -9.63 -6.81 8.95
N PHE A 89 -8.52 -6.89 8.23
CA PHE A 89 -8.49 -7.47 6.90
C PHE A 89 -8.97 -8.91 6.89
N ARG A 90 -8.87 -9.64 8.01
CA ARG A 90 -9.45 -10.98 8.14
C ARG A 90 -10.97 -10.93 8.09
N ARG A 91 -11.62 -9.95 8.73
CA ARG A 91 -13.08 -9.79 8.68
C ARG A 91 -13.59 -9.30 7.33
N VAL A 92 -12.89 -8.35 6.71
CA VAL A 92 -13.21 -7.92 5.33
C VAL A 92 -13.06 -9.09 4.37
N TRP A 93 -12.01 -9.90 4.57
CA TRP A 93 -11.77 -11.12 3.81
C TRP A 93 -12.85 -12.19 4.01
N GLU A 94 -13.24 -12.47 5.25
CA GLU A 94 -14.32 -13.41 5.57
C GLU A 94 -15.65 -12.98 4.93
N HIS A 95 -15.96 -11.68 4.96
CA HIS A 95 -17.16 -11.16 4.34
C HIS A 95 -17.11 -11.27 2.80
N LEU A 96 -15.99 -10.88 2.17
CA LEU A 96 -15.82 -11.02 0.72
C LEU A 96 -15.81 -12.49 0.29
N ALA A 97 -15.19 -13.39 1.06
CA ALA A 97 -15.21 -14.83 0.81
C ALA A 97 -16.62 -15.41 0.96
N THR A 98 -17.41 -14.93 1.92
CA THR A 98 -18.82 -15.32 2.10
C THR A 98 -19.67 -14.88 0.91
N VAL A 99 -19.49 -13.64 0.43
CA VAL A 99 -20.20 -13.12 -0.75
C VAL A 99 -19.75 -13.83 -2.04
N ALA A 100 -18.45 -14.15 -2.17
CA ALA A 100 -17.91 -14.91 -3.30
C ALA A 100 -18.46 -16.35 -3.34
N LEU A 101 -18.51 -17.06 -2.20
CA LEU A 101 -19.12 -18.39 -2.11
C LEU A 101 -20.63 -18.35 -2.42
N ALA A 102 -21.32 -17.30 -1.98
CA ALA A 102 -22.75 -17.09 -2.28
C ALA A 102 -23.02 -16.77 -3.77
N SER A 103 -22.04 -16.23 -4.50
CA SER A 103 -22.15 -15.95 -5.94
C SER A 103 -21.78 -17.15 -6.81
N VAL A 104 -20.80 -17.95 -6.40
CA VAL A 104 -20.46 -19.24 -7.05
C VAL A 104 -21.63 -20.24 -6.97
N ALA A 105 -22.42 -20.21 -5.89
CA ALA A 105 -23.62 -21.04 -5.76
C ALA A 105 -24.75 -20.67 -6.75
N ARG A 106 -24.80 -19.41 -7.24
CA ARG A 106 -25.80 -18.98 -8.25
C ARG A 106 -25.40 -19.37 -9.67
N GLU A 107 -24.11 -19.42 -9.97
CA GLU A 107 -23.64 -19.82 -11.32
C GLU A 107 -23.70 -21.33 -11.54
N GLN A 108 -23.51 -22.16 -10.50
CA GLN A 108 -23.57 -23.62 -10.66
C GLN A 108 -25.00 -24.18 -10.86
N GLN A 109 -26.05 -23.41 -10.55
CA GLN A 109 -27.44 -23.82 -10.83
C GLN A 109 -27.96 -23.38 -12.21
N ALA A 110 -27.21 -22.57 -12.97
CA ALA A 110 -27.61 -22.12 -14.30
C ALA A 110 -27.15 -23.06 -15.44
N ILE A 111 -26.39 -24.13 -15.13
CA ILE A 111 -25.90 -25.12 -16.12
C ILE A 111 -26.43 -26.52 -15.77
N PRO A 112 -27.74 -26.76 -15.95
CA PRO A 112 -28.13 -28.04 -16.54
C PRO A 112 -29.19 -27.94 -17.64
N LEU A 113 -29.65 -26.74 -18.03
CA LEU A 113 -30.77 -26.61 -18.98
C LEU A 113 -30.37 -26.61 -20.47
N ILE A 114 -29.08 -26.43 -20.80
CA ILE A 114 -28.62 -26.43 -22.21
C ILE A 114 -28.18 -27.83 -22.68
N ALA A 115 -27.82 -28.74 -21.77
CA ALA A 115 -27.36 -30.08 -22.14
C ALA A 115 -28.50 -31.05 -22.50
N SER A 116 -29.75 -30.78 -22.08
CA SER A 116 -30.89 -31.65 -22.39
C SER A 116 -31.58 -31.36 -23.72
N GLU A 117 -31.25 -30.24 -24.40
CA GLU A 117 -31.90 -29.86 -25.66
C GLU A 117 -31.17 -30.42 -26.91
N VAL A 118 -29.92 -30.88 -26.77
CA VAL A 118 -29.10 -31.37 -27.89
C VAL A 118 -29.24 -32.89 -28.12
N VAL A 119 -29.81 -33.66 -27.18
CA VAL A 119 -29.91 -35.13 -27.28
C VAL A 119 -31.26 -35.60 -27.86
N ALA A 120 -32.22 -34.70 -28.12
CA ALA A 120 -33.56 -35.08 -28.59
C ALA A 120 -33.77 -34.99 -30.13
N HIS A 121 -32.70 -34.83 -30.91
CA HIS A 121 -32.74 -34.85 -32.38
C HIS A 121 -31.52 -35.59 -32.95
N ASP A 122 -31.52 -36.91 -32.78
CA ASP A 122 -30.89 -37.86 -33.71
C ASP A 122 -31.68 -39.18 -33.67
#